data_AF-A0A534IDG2-F1
#
_entry.id   AF-A0A534IDG2-F1
#
_cell.length_a   1.000
_cell.length_b   1.000
_cell.length_c   1.000
_cell.angle_alpha   90.00
_cell.angle_beta   90.00
_cell.angle_gamma   90.00
#
_symmetry.space_group_name_H-M   'P 1'
#
loop_
_entity.id
_entity.type
_entity.pdbx_description
1 polymer ?
#
loop_
_entity_poly.entity_id
_entity_poly.type
_entity_poly.pdbx_seq_one_letter_code
_entity_poly.pdbx_strand_id
1 'polypeptide(L)' 'MADESPAMKRLAARFYLLLILVGLFFYVSWSLVYNTWDLSRAENMGVYALTIILLGFGVTGYLLYREPRPKSEPPKGT' A
#
# COMPACT_ATOMS: atom_id res chain seq x y z
N MET A 1 -8.23 22.96 -13.01
CA MET A 1 -7.46 21.74 -12.73
C MET A 1 -6.31 22.19 -11.85
N ALA A 2 -6.35 21.91 -10.56
CA ALA A 2 -5.27 22.33 -9.67
C ALA A 2 -3.98 21.66 -10.13
N ASP A 3 -2.92 22.45 -10.33
CA ASP A 3 -1.59 21.94 -10.63
C ASP A 3 -1.17 21.00 -9.49
N GLU A 4 -1.33 19.70 -9.67
CA GLU A 4 -0.89 18.71 -8.69
C GLU A 4 0.64 18.76 -8.64
N SER A 5 1.14 19.48 -7.63
CA SER A 5 2.57 19.57 -7.36
C SER A 5 3.17 18.15 -7.28
N PRO A 6 4.34 17.90 -7.89
CA PRO A 6 5.03 16.61 -7.77
C PRO A 6 5.27 16.21 -6.31
N ALA A 7 5.34 17.19 -5.39
CA ALA A 7 5.39 16.93 -3.95
C ALA A 7 4.11 16.27 -3.41
N MET A 8 2.94 16.65 -3.93
CA MET A 8 1.63 16.11 -3.53
C MET A 8 1.49 14.64 -3.95
N LYS A 9 1.91 14.30 -5.18
CA LYS A 9 1.93 12.91 -5.68
C LYS A 9 2.88 12.03 -4.87
N ARG A 10 4.06 12.57 -4.52
CA ARG A 10 5.04 11.88 -3.67
C ARG A 10 4.53 11.69 -2.23
N LEU A 11 3.81 12.67 -1.69
CA LEU A 11 3.17 12.57 -0.39
C LEU A 11 2.06 11.52 -0.40
N ALA A 12 1.20 11.51 -1.43
CA ALA A 12 0.17 10.50 -1.61
C ALA A 12 0.77 9.09 -1.67
N ALA A 13 1.81 8.88 -2.48
CA ALA A 13 2.50 7.59 -2.55
C ALA A 13 3.03 7.12 -1.18
N ARG A 14 3.60 8.03 -0.38
CA ARG A 14 4.05 7.72 1.00
C ARG A 14 2.91 7.37 1.93
N PHE A 15 1.78 8.08 1.83
CA PHE A 15 0.58 7.79 2.62
C PHE A 15 0.06 6.37 2.31
N TYR A 16 -0.04 6.01 1.04
CA TYR A 16 -0.46 4.66 0.65
C TYR A 16 0.54 3.58 1.07
N LEU A 17 1.85 3.87 1.03
CA LEU A 17 2.86 2.97 1.58
C LEU A 17 2.69 2.76 3.09
N LEU A 18 2.40 3.83 3.85
CA LEU A 18 2.10 3.71 5.28
C LEU A 18 0.85 2.87 5.53
N LEU A 19 -0.17 3.00 4.68
CA LEU A 19 -1.39 2.19 4.77
C LEU A 19 -1.09 0.68 4.68
N ILE A 20 -0.18 0.30 3.78
CA ILE A 20 0.31 -1.09 3.65
C ILE A 20 1.01 -1.54 4.93
N LEU A 21 1.94 -0.71 5.44
CA LEU A 21 2.70 -1.04 6.65
C LEU A 21 1.80 -1.18 7.88
N VAL A 22 0.82 -0.30 8.02
CA VAL A 22 -0.17 -0.36 9.11
C VAL A 22 -1.03 -1.61 9.00
N GLY A 23 -1.52 -1.93 7.79
CA GLY A 23 -2.30 -3.15 7.57
C GLY A 23 -1.52 -4.42 7.93
N LEU A 24 -0.25 -4.49 7.51
CA LEU A 24 0.62 -5.62 7.83
C LEU A 24 0.92 -5.69 9.33
N PHE A 25 1.27 -4.57 9.96
CA PHE A 25 1.57 -4.51 11.38
C PHE A 25 0.36 -4.89 12.23
N PHE A 26 -0.83 -4.40 11.87
CA PHE A 26 -2.09 -4.76 12.51
C PHE A 26 -2.33 -6.28 12.46
N TYR A 27 -2.24 -6.88 11.27
CA TYR A 27 -2.48 -8.32 11.12
C TYR A 27 -1.49 -9.17 11.92
N VAL A 28 -0.20 -8.86 11.84
CA VAL A 28 0.84 -9.60 12.56
C VAL A 28 0.66 -9.47 14.07
N SER A 29 0.47 -8.25 14.57
CA SER A 29 0.28 -8.00 16.01
C SER A 29 -0.96 -8.72 16.53
N TRP A 30 -2.07 -8.64 15.80
CA TRP A 30 -3.31 -9.31 16.17
C TRP A 30 -3.16 -10.83 16.16
N SER A 31 -2.53 -11.38 15.11
CA SER A 31 -2.32 -12.82 14.98
C SER A 31 -1.40 -13.38 16.05
N LEU A 32 -0.42 -12.61 16.53
CA LEU A 32 0.44 -13.00 17.65
C LEU A 32 -0.32 -13.06 18.98
N VAL A 33 -1.24 -12.14 19.23
CA VAL A 33 -1.99 -12.08 20.50
C VAL A 33 -3.14 -13.09 20.54
N TYR A 34 -3.88 -13.22 19.44
CA TYR A 34 -5.13 -14.00 19.39
C TYR A 34 -5.02 -15.31 18.59
N ASN A 35 -3.80 -15.67 18.15
CA ASN A 35 -3.53 -16.85 17.33
C ASN A 35 -4.43 -16.95 16.08
N THR A 36 -4.72 -15.80 15.48
CA THR A 36 -5.69 -15.59 14.38
C THR A 36 -5.16 -16.04 13.02
N TRP A 37 -4.19 -16.95 12.99
CA TRP A 37 -3.52 -17.41 11.77
C TRP A 37 -4.39 -18.29 10.87
N ASP A 38 -5.52 -18.77 11.40
CA ASP A 38 -6.44 -19.67 10.71
C ASP A 38 -7.59 -18.89 10.06
N LEU A 39 -7.61 -18.88 8.72
CA LEU A 39 -8.63 -18.22 7.90
C LEU A 39 -9.99 -18.95 7.93
N SER A 40 -10.01 -20.23 8.31
CA SER A 40 -11.23 -21.06 8.26
C SER A 40 -12.22 -20.74 9.38
N ARG A 41 -11.75 -20.06 10.44
CA ARG A 41 -12.58 -19.67 11.57
C ARG A 41 -13.32 -18.38 11.27
N ALA A 42 -14.65 -18.43 11.35
CA ALA A 42 -15.51 -17.26 11.13
C ALA A 42 -15.15 -16.06 12.02
N GLU A 43 -14.72 -16.33 13.26
CA GLU A 43 -14.28 -15.32 14.22
C GLU A 43 -13.09 -14.47 13.72
N ASN A 44 -12.23 -15.06 12.89
CA ASN A 44 -11.04 -14.40 12.38
C ASN A 44 -11.33 -13.58 11.12
N MET A 45 -12.44 -13.84 10.42
CA MET A 45 -12.76 -13.25 9.10
C MET A 45 -12.75 -11.72 9.11
N GLY A 46 -13.19 -11.09 10.21
CA GLY A 46 -13.19 -9.63 10.33
C GLY A 46 -11.78 -9.03 10.25
N VAL A 47 -10.81 -9.65 10.93
CA VAL A 47 -9.40 -9.20 10.94
C VAL A 47 -8.81 -9.32 9.55
N TYR A 48 -9.10 -10.42 8.87
CA TYR A 48 -8.66 -10.65 7.50
C TYR A 48 -9.29 -9.67 6.51
N ALA A 49 -10.59 -9.40 6.61
CA ALA A 49 -11.27 -8.43 5.76
C ALA A 49 -10.66 -7.04 5.89
N LEU A 50 -10.44 -6.56 7.12
CA LEU A 50 -9.80 -5.27 7.38
C LEU A 50 -8.37 -5.22 6.82
N THR A 51 -7.60 -6.29 7.03
CA THR A 51 -6.23 -6.40 6.52
C THR A 51 -6.20 -6.35 4.99
N ILE A 52 -7.08 -7.10 4.32
CA ILE A 52 -7.19 -7.14 2.86
C ILE A 52 -7.58 -5.77 2.32
N ILE A 53 -8.51 -5.08 2.96
CA ILE A 53 -8.91 -3.71 2.55
C ILE A 53 -7.72 -2.76 2.69
N LEU A 54 -7.03 -2.74 3.84
CA LEU A 54 -5.89 -1.86 4.07
C LEU A 54 -4.74 -2.13 3.09
N LEU A 55 -4.38 -3.39 2.89
CA LEU A 55 -3.34 -3.79 1.95
C LEU A 55 -3.77 -3.53 0.50
N GLY A 56 -4.99 -3.87 0.13
CA GLY A 56 -5.52 -3.71 -1.23
C GLY A 56 -5.58 -2.25 -1.65
N PHE A 57 -6.16 -1.39 -0.80
CA PHE A 57 -6.18 0.06 -1.05
C PHE A 57 -4.77 0.66 -0.99
N GLY A 58 -3.94 0.24 -0.03
CA GLY A 58 -2.56 0.70 0.09
C GLY A 58 -1.73 0.37 -1.15
N VAL A 59 -1.76 -0.87 -1.63
CA VAL A 59 -1.05 -1.29 -2.85
C VAL A 59 -1.60 -0.58 -4.08
N THR A 60 -2.92 -0.50 -4.23
CA THR A 60 -3.54 0.15 -5.40
C THR A 60 -3.19 1.63 -5.44
N GLY A 61 -3.31 2.35 -4.32
CA GLY A 61 -2.94 3.76 -4.25
C GLY A 61 -1.45 3.99 -4.44
N TYR A 62 -0.59 3.13 -3.88
CA TYR A 62 0.85 3.23 -4.09
C TYR A 62 1.22 3.07 -5.57
N LEU A 63 0.61 2.09 -6.25
CA LEU A 63 0.79 1.87 -7.69
C LEU A 63 0.28 3.02 -8.55
N LEU A 64 -0.82 3.66 -8.14
CA LEU A 64 -1.42 4.78 -8.87
C LEU A 64 -0.54 6.05 -8.79
N TYR A 65 0.09 6.31 -7.65
CA TYR A 65 0.87 7.53 -7.41
C TYR A 65 2.38 7.34 -7.56
N ARG A 66 2.89 6.13 -7.81
CA ARG A 66 4.32 5.94 -8.12
C ARG A 66 4.62 6.54 -9.49
N GLU A 67 5.55 7.49 -9.54
CA GLU A 67 6.02 8.06 -10.81
C GLU A 67 6.73 6.96 -11.63
N PRO A 68 6.40 6.80 -12.93
CA PRO A 68 7.19 5.96 -13.82
C PRO A 68 8.62 6.49 -13.85
N ARG A 69 9.61 5.61 -13.68
CA ARG A 69 11.02 6.03 -13.85
C ARG A 69 11.18 6.65 -15.24
N PRO A 70 11.81 7.84 -15.35
CA PRO A 70 12.05 8.46 -16.65
C PRO A 70 12.81 7.46 -17.52
N LYS A 71 12.29 7.20 -18.72
CA LYS A 71 12.92 6.34 -19.71
C LYS A 71 14.29 6.95 -19.98
N SER A 72 15.36 6.21 -19.65
CA SER A 72 16.72 6.61 -19.99
C SER A 72 16.81 6.70 -21.51
N GLU A 73 16.68 7.91 -22.03
CA GLU A 73 16.80 8.18 -23.45
C GLU A 73 18.25 7.90 -23.86
N PRO A 74 18.51 7.01 -24.84
CA PRO A 74 19.87 6.70 -25.25
C PRO A 74 20.55 7.96 -25.81
N PRO A 75 21.87 8.14 -25.60
CA PRO A 75 22.57 9.35 -26.00
C PRO A 75 22.38 9.59 -27.50
N LYS A 76 21.85 10.78 -27.83
CA LYS A 76 21.70 11.23 -29.20
C LYS A 76 23.11 11.45 -29.76
N GLY A 77 23.57 10.49 -30.57
CA GLY A 77 24.88 10.53 -31.22
C GLY A 77 25.05 11.82 -32.01
N THR A 78 26.20 12.46 -31.79
CA THR A 78 26.79 13.57 -32.54
C THR A 78 27.09 13.17 -33.99
#